data_AF-A0AAN5CKE0-F1
#
_entry.id   AF-A0AAN5CKE0-F1
#
_cell.length_a   1.000
_cell.length_b   1.000
_cell.length_c   1.000
_cell.angle_alpha   90.00
_cell.angle_beta   90.00
_cell.angle_gamma   90.00
#
_symmetry.space_group_name_H-M   'P 1'
#
loop_
_entity.id
_entity.type
_entity.pdbx_description
1 polymer ?
#
loop_
_entity_poly.entity_id
_entity_poly.type
_entity_poly.pdbx_seq_one_letter_code
_entity_poly.pdbx_strand_id
1 'polypeptide(L)'
;HSFRERLLNWYADWVFCIHLRFVTGQMNALFQEKFGTSYPSVERIVSHSAYVFLNSEPLIDFATPTISKVVHIAGIGAEEPKKLDAHWEEVLSKRPRALLISFGSMVKSIYLPYDVKMAFIQ
;
A
#
# COMPACT_ATOMS: atom_id res chain seq x y z
N HIS A 1 -9.40 -23.37 -10.05
CA HIS A 1 -9.72 -23.03 -8.65
C HIS A 1 -10.33 -24.23 -7.92
N SER A 2 -9.53 -24.89 -7.09
CA SER A 2 -9.89 -26.08 -6.32
C SER A 2 -10.76 -25.73 -5.11
N PHE A 3 -11.58 -26.68 -4.64
CA PHE A 3 -12.40 -26.53 -3.43
C PHE A 3 -11.56 -26.19 -2.19
N ARG A 4 -10.34 -26.75 -2.09
CA ARG A 4 -9.40 -26.46 -0.99
C ARG A 4 -8.93 -25.01 -0.97
N GLU A 5 -8.61 -24.45 -2.15
CA GLU A 5 -8.21 -23.05 -2.28
C GLU A 5 -9.36 -22.11 -1.86
N ARG A 6 -10.60 -22.46 -2.21
CA ARG A 6 -11.78 -21.69 -1.79
C ARG A 6 -11.98 -21.73 -0.28
N LEU A 7 -11.78 -22.88 0.35
CA LEU A 7 -11.87 -23.02 1.81
C LEU A 7 -10.78 -22.23 2.52
N LEU A 8 -9.55 -22.25 2.00
CA LEU A 8 -8.45 -21.45 2.54
C LEU A 8 -8.70 -19.94 2.38
N ASN A 9 -9.23 -19.51 1.23
CA ASN A 9 -9.59 -18.11 1.02
C ASN A 9 -10.69 -17.66 1.99
N TRP A 10 -11.71 -18.49 2.21
CA TRP A 10 -12.77 -18.20 3.18
C TRP A 10 -12.22 -18.12 4.61
N TYR A 11 -11.34 -19.05 5.00
CA TYR A 11 -10.68 -19.00 6.30
C TYR A 11 -9.81 -17.74 6.45
N ALA A 12 -9.04 -17.37 5.43
CA ALA A 12 -8.23 -16.17 5.42
C ALA A 12 -9.08 -14.90 5.56
N ASP A 13 -10.19 -14.81 4.83
CA ASP A 13 -11.14 -13.70 4.95
C ASP A 13 -11.76 -13.59 6.35
N TRP A 14 -12.12 -14.73 6.95
CA TRP A 14 -12.63 -14.77 8.32
C TRP A 14 -11.60 -14.27 9.34
N VAL A 15 -10.36 -14.75 9.25
CA VAL A 15 -9.24 -14.29 10.10
C VAL A 15 -9.01 -12.79 9.90
N PHE A 16 -9.01 -12.31 8.66
CA PHE A 16 -8.83 -10.90 8.33
C PHE A 16 -9.94 -10.03 8.94
N CYS A 17 -11.20 -10.46 8.84
CA CYS A 17 -12.34 -9.77 9.44
C CYS A 17 -12.23 -9.68 10.97
N ILE A 18 -11.79 -10.75 11.65
CA ILE A 18 -11.53 -10.74 13.10
C ILE A 18 -10.40 -9.76 13.43
N HIS A 19 -9.31 -9.82 12.69
CA HIS A 19 -8.17 -8.93 12.88
C HIS A 19 -8.58 -7.46 12.73
N LEU A 20 -9.33 -7.12 11.68
CA LEU A 20 -9.82 -5.77 11.45
C LEU A 20 -10.68 -5.28 12.63
N ARG A 21 -11.65 -6.08 13.10
CA ARG A 21 -12.51 -5.70 14.24
C ARG A 21 -11.70 -5.46 15.52
N PHE A 22 -10.65 -6.25 15.74
CA PHE A 22 -9.77 -6.08 16.89
C PHE A 22 -8.98 -4.77 16.79
N VAL A 23 -8.40 -4.48 15.63
CA VAL A 23 -7.63 -3.24 15.38
C VAL A 23 -8.54 -2.01 15.49
N THR A 24 -9.72 -2.02 14.86
CA THR A 24 -10.63 -0.86 14.94
C THR A 24 -11.17 -0.68 16.36
N GLY A 25 -11.43 -1.76 17.11
CA GLY A 25 -11.80 -1.70 18.51
C GLY A 25 -10.75 -1.00 19.39
N GLN A 26 -9.48 -1.36 19.24
CA GLN A 26 -8.39 -0.68 19.96
C GLN A 26 -8.25 0.79 19.55
N MET A 27 -8.35 1.06 18.25
CA MET A 27 -8.24 2.42 17.72
C MET A 27 -9.38 3.31 18.25
N ASN A 28 -10.61 2.80 18.28
CA ASN A 28 -11.77 3.47 18.87
C ASN A 28 -11.57 3.78 20.36
N ALA A 29 -11.06 2.81 21.15
CA ALA A 29 -10.77 3.00 22.57
C ALA A 29 -9.73 4.11 22.79
N LEU A 30 -8.65 4.10 22.01
CA LEU A 30 -7.59 5.12 22.09
C LEU A 30 -8.08 6.52 21.68
N PHE A 31 -8.94 6.61 20.67
CA PHE A 31 -9.55 7.88 20.29
C PHE A 31 -10.49 8.42 21.37
N GLN A 32 -11.29 7.54 22.00
CA GLN A 32 -12.18 7.94 23.10
C GLN A 32 -11.42 8.36 24.35
N GLU A 33 -10.29 7.72 24.65
CA GLU A 33 -9.40 8.13 25.75
C GLU A 33 -8.83 9.54 25.51
N LYS A 34 -8.39 9.83 24.28
CA LYS A 34 -7.73 11.12 23.95
C LYS A 34 -8.70 12.28 23.73
N PHE A 35 -9.85 12.03 23.10
CA PHE A 35 -10.77 13.07 22.64
C PHE A 35 -12.13 13.04 23.36
N GLY A 36 -12.33 12.10 24.29
CA GLY A 36 -13.55 11.94 25.08
C GLY A 36 -14.44 10.81 24.59
N THR A 37 -15.28 10.30 25.50
CA THR A 37 -16.17 9.15 25.27
C THR A 37 -17.23 9.39 24.19
N SER A 38 -17.51 10.65 23.85
CA SER A 38 -18.43 11.04 22.78
C SER A 38 -17.81 10.98 21.37
N TYR A 39 -16.49 10.74 21.26
CA TYR A 39 -15.82 10.67 19.97
C TYR A 39 -16.38 9.52 19.11
N PRO A 40 -16.74 9.78 17.84
CA PRO A 40 -17.36 8.77 16.98
C PRO A 40 -16.38 7.63 16.65
N SER A 41 -16.92 6.44 16.45
CA SER A 41 -16.11 5.30 16.01
C SER A 41 -15.58 5.51 14.59
N VAL A 42 -14.46 4.90 14.27
CA VAL A 42 -13.81 4.95 12.96
C VAL A 42 -14.77 4.49 11.86
N GLU A 43 -15.55 3.45 12.12
CA GLU A 43 -16.58 2.94 11.19
C GLU A 43 -17.67 3.99 10.94
N ARG A 44 -18.06 4.74 11.98
CA ARG A 44 -19.04 5.82 11.86
C ARG A 44 -18.46 6.99 11.04
N ILE A 45 -17.20 7.34 11.25
CA ILE A 45 -16.51 8.39 10.49
C ILE A 45 -16.44 8.02 9.00
N VAL A 46 -16.01 6.80 8.68
CA VAL A 46 -15.88 6.33 7.29
C VAL A 46 -17.24 6.16 6.59
N SER A 47 -18.27 5.72 7.31
CA SER A 47 -19.62 5.61 6.74
C SER A 47 -20.24 6.96 6.41
N HIS A 48 -20.04 7.98 7.26
CA HIS A 48 -20.61 9.33 7.11
C HIS A 48 -19.71 10.30 6.34
N SER A 49 -18.55 9.85 5.84
CA SER A 49 -17.69 10.70 5.01
C SER A 49 -18.39 11.04 3.68
N ALA A 50 -18.31 12.31 3.29
CA ALA A 50 -18.85 12.78 2.01
C ALA A 50 -18.04 12.25 0.81
N TYR A 51 -16.72 12.16 0.97
CA TYR A 51 -15.81 11.66 -0.04
C TYR A 51 -14.72 10.77 0.57
N VAL A 52 -14.21 9.83 -0.22
CA VAL A 52 -13.04 9.01 0.09
C VAL A 52 -12.08 9.13 -1.10
N PHE A 53 -10.92 9.73 -0.87
CA PHE A 53 -9.88 9.86 -1.87
C PHE A 53 -8.94 8.66 -1.81
N LEU A 54 -8.83 7.92 -2.90
CA LEU A 54 -7.94 6.76 -3.00
C LEU A 54 -6.73 7.11 -3.85
N ASN A 55 -5.53 6.85 -3.32
CA ASN A 55 -4.29 7.00 -4.07
C ASN A 55 -4.05 5.81 -5.00
N SER A 56 -4.94 5.62 -5.99
CA SER A 56 -4.81 4.56 -6.99
C SER A 56 -5.27 5.01 -8.37
N GLU A 57 -4.79 4.32 -9.39
CA GLU A 57 -5.16 4.51 -10.80
C GLU A 57 -6.09 3.37 -11.24
N PRO A 58 -7.40 3.63 -11.46
CA PRO A 58 -8.39 2.59 -11.76
C PRO A 58 -8.07 1.70 -12.96
N LEU A 59 -7.29 2.20 -13.93
CA LEU A 59 -6.95 1.44 -15.13
C LEU A 59 -5.91 0.33 -14.90
N ILE A 60 -5.09 0.46 -13.85
CA ILE A 60 -4.04 -0.51 -13.50
C ILE A 60 -4.33 -1.25 -12.19
N ASP A 61 -5.26 -0.73 -11.39
CA ASP A 61 -5.67 -1.30 -10.12
C ASP A 61 -6.65 -2.46 -10.31
N PHE A 62 -6.82 -3.25 -9.25
CA PHE A 62 -7.80 -4.34 -9.26
C PHE A 62 -9.22 -3.79 -9.30
N ALA A 63 -10.08 -4.45 -10.08
CA ALA A 63 -11.50 -4.12 -10.12
C ALA A 63 -12.14 -4.37 -8.75
N THR A 64 -12.61 -3.30 -8.11
CA THR A 64 -13.32 -3.34 -6.84
C THR A 64 -14.68 -2.64 -6.98
N PRO A 65 -15.71 -3.06 -6.22
CA PRO A 65 -16.97 -2.33 -6.19
C PRO A 65 -16.75 -0.91 -5.67
N THR A 66 -17.02 0.09 -6.51
CA THR A 66 -16.91 1.51 -6.16
C THR A 66 -18.28 2.16 -6.08
N ILE A 67 -18.37 3.22 -5.28
CA ILE A 67 -19.59 4.02 -5.07
C ILE A 67 -19.27 5.48 -5.39
N SER A 68 -20.28 6.29 -5.68
CA SER A 68 -20.09 7.68 -6.16
C SER A 68 -19.30 8.60 -5.22
N LYS A 69 -19.17 8.25 -3.93
CA LYS A 69 -18.34 9.00 -2.96
C LYS A 69 -16.84 8.68 -3.03
N VAL A 70 -16.43 7.64 -3.76
CA VAL A 70 -15.03 7.25 -3.89
C VAL A 70 -14.42 7.94 -5.11
N VAL A 71 -13.35 8.69 -4.89
CA VAL A 71 -12.63 9.43 -5.95
C VAL A 71 -11.20 8.92 -5.99
N HIS A 72 -10.80 8.37 -7.13
CA HIS A 72 -9.43 7.89 -7.35
C HIS A 72 -8.56 9.04 -7.85
N ILE A 73 -7.45 9.29 -7.16
CA ILE A 73 -6.46 10.32 -7.50
C ILE A 73 -5.08 9.66 -7.40
N ALA A 74 -4.46 9.36 -8.54
CA ALA A 74 -3.12 8.79 -8.54
C ALA A 74 -2.07 9.83 -8.14
N GLY A 75 -1.03 9.38 -7.42
CA GLY A 75 0.10 10.22 -7.07
C GLY A 75 -0.19 11.25 -5.97
N ILE A 76 -1.17 11.02 -5.09
CA ILE A 76 -1.38 11.89 -3.92
C ILE A 76 -0.07 11.94 -3.11
N GLY A 77 0.50 13.13 -2.97
CA GLY A 77 1.75 13.36 -2.24
C GLY A 77 3.02 13.07 -3.03
N ALA A 78 2.95 12.79 -4.33
CA ALA A 78 4.13 12.71 -5.18
C ALA A 78 4.73 14.10 -5.40
N GLU A 79 6.03 14.23 -5.15
CA GLU A 79 6.78 15.45 -5.47
C GLU A 79 7.06 15.52 -6.98
N GLU A 80 7.22 16.75 -7.49
CA GLU A 80 7.72 16.94 -8.84
C GLU A 80 9.12 16.31 -9.01
N PRO A 81 9.35 15.53 -10.07
CA PRO A 81 10.66 14.93 -10.32
C PRO A 81 11.75 16.00 -10.41
N LYS A 82 12.76 15.89 -9.56
CA LYS A 82 13.95 16.75 -9.60
C LYS A 82 14.92 16.20 -10.65
N LYS A 83 15.72 17.09 -11.23
CA LYS A 83 16.85 16.68 -12.07
C LYS A 83 17.80 15.81 -11.26
N LEU A 84 18.38 14.80 -11.90
CA LEU A 84 19.43 13.99 -11.28
C LEU A 84 20.62 14.88 -10.94
N ASP A 85 21.32 14.52 -9.87
CA ASP A 85 22.60 15.14 -9.57
C ASP A 85 23.66 14.70 -10.60
N ALA A 86 24.78 15.43 -10.64
CA ALA A 86 25.85 15.16 -11.59
C ALA A 86 26.43 13.74 -11.47
N HIS A 87 26.38 13.14 -10.29
CA HIS A 87 26.90 11.80 -10.06
C HIS A 87 26.03 10.74 -10.76
N TRP A 88 24.72 10.77 -10.52
CA TRP A 88 23.80 9.80 -11.13
C TRP A 88 23.64 10.03 -12.63
N GLU A 89 23.68 11.28 -13.09
CA GLU A 89 23.71 11.59 -14.52
C GLU A 89 24.94 10.98 -15.22
N GLU A 90 26.13 11.09 -14.61
CA GLU A 90 27.35 10.45 -15.13
C GLU A 90 27.25 8.92 -15.09
N VAL A 91 26.71 8.34 -14.01
CA VAL A 91 26.58 6.88 -13.88
C VAL A 91 25.61 6.30 -14.90
N LEU A 92 24.44 6.93 -15.09
CA LEU A 92 23.43 6.44 -16.02
C LEU A 92 23.80 6.70 -17.49
N SER A 93 24.54 7.78 -17.78
CA SER A 93 24.99 8.09 -19.15
C SER A 93 26.12 7.18 -19.65
N LYS A 94 26.81 6.43 -18.78
CA LYS A 94 27.87 5.48 -19.17
C LYS A 94 27.41 4.36 -20.09
N ARG A 95 26.11 4.02 -20.10
CA ARG A 95 25.56 2.94 -20.93
C ARG A 95 24.24 3.39 -21.55
N PRO A 96 23.92 2.93 -22.78
CA PRO A 96 22.65 3.26 -23.43
C PRO A 96 21.43 2.65 -22.72
N ARG A 97 21.63 1.69 -21.82
CA ARG A 97 20.57 1.02 -21.04
C ARG A 97 21.03 0.85 -19.60
N ALA A 98 20.18 1.23 -18.67
CA ALA A 98 20.37 1.08 -17.23
C ALA A 98 19.12 0.46 -16.60
N LEU A 99 19.32 -0.39 -15.58
CA LEU A 99 18.24 -1.01 -14.82
C LEU A 99 18.25 -0.45 -13.40
N LEU A 100 17.14 0.15 -12.98
CA LEU A 100 16.92 0.57 -11.59
C LEU A 100 16.16 -0.54 -10.85
N ILE A 101 16.76 -1.07 -9.79
CA ILE A 101 16.14 -2.06 -8.91
C ILE A 101 15.93 -1.42 -7.53
N SER A 102 14.69 -1.38 -7.07
CA SER A 102 14.32 -0.90 -5.73
C SER A 102 13.25 -1.80 -5.13
N PHE A 103 13.45 -2.22 -3.87
CA PHE A 103 12.49 -3.01 -3.10
C PHE A 103 11.72 -2.17 -2.07
N GLY A 104 11.80 -0.84 -2.21
CA GLY A 104 11.29 0.09 -1.21
C GLY A 104 12.17 0.18 0.04
N SER A 105 11.68 0.90 1.04
CA SER A 105 12.43 1.20 2.27
C SER A 105 12.53 0.04 3.26
N MET A 106 11.58 -0.91 3.19
CA MET A 106 11.46 -1.99 4.17
C MET A 106 12.44 -3.14 3.90
N VAL A 107 12.67 -3.49 2.63
CA VAL A 107 13.52 -4.60 2.24
C VAL A 107 14.85 -4.04 1.73
N LYS A 108 15.89 -4.12 2.55
CA LYS A 108 17.21 -3.63 2.14
C LYS A 108 17.92 -4.68 1.28
N SER A 109 18.31 -4.29 0.07
CA SER A 109 19.03 -5.15 -0.89
C SER A 109 20.35 -5.73 -0.35
N ILE A 110 20.94 -5.09 0.67
CA ILE A 110 22.14 -5.60 1.34
C ILE A 110 21.93 -6.99 1.94
N TYR A 111 20.72 -7.26 2.46
CA TYR A 111 20.38 -8.53 3.10
C TYR A 111 19.94 -9.62 2.12
N LEU A 112 19.88 -9.33 0.81
CA LEU A 112 19.59 -10.35 -0.18
C LEU A 112 20.71 -11.40 -0.21
N PRO A 113 20.38 -12.70 -0.24
CA PRO A 113 21.34 -13.79 -0.43
C PRO A 113 22.15 -13.61 -1.72
N TYR A 114 23.36 -14.18 -1.74
CA TYR A 114 24.30 -14.01 -2.83
C TYR A 114 23.79 -14.60 -4.15
N ASP A 115 23.24 -15.79 -4.07
CA ASP A 115 22.55 -16.53 -5.12
C ASP A 115 21.44 -15.70 -5.79
N VAL A 116 20.63 -15.00 -5.00
CA VAL A 116 19.59 -14.08 -5.53
C VAL A 116 20.21 -12.87 -6.22
N LYS A 117 21.29 -12.30 -5.66
CA LYS A 117 22.00 -11.18 -6.29
C LYS A 117 22.60 -11.56 -7.65
N MET A 118 23.18 -12.75 -7.75
CA MET A 118 23.79 -13.24 -8.99
C MET A 118 22.76 -13.50 -10.09
N ALA A 119 21.54 -13.90 -9.74
CA ALA A 119 20.45 -14.08 -10.70
C ALA A 119 20.07 -12.79 -11.45
N PHE A 120 20.32 -11.60 -10.89
CA PHE A 120 20.08 -10.32 -11.56
C PHE A 120 21.22 -9.87 -12.48
N ILE A 121 22.42 -10.45 -12.32
CA ILE A 121 23.64 -10.03 -13.03
C ILE A 121 23.93 -10.94 -14.23
N GLN A 122 23.44 -12.18 -14.21
CA GLN A 122 23.51 -13.13 -15.34
C GLN A 122 22.58 -12.74 -16.48
#